data_AF-A0A8T6HQL1-F1
#
_entry.id   AF-A0A8T6HQL1-F1
#
_cell.length_a   1.000
_cell.length_b   1.000
_cell.length_c   1.000
_cell.angle_alpha   90.00
_cell.angle_beta   90.00
_cell.angle_gamma   90.00
#
_symmetry.space_group_name_H-M   'P 1'
#
loop_
_entity.id
_entity.type
_entity.pdbx_description
1 polymer ?
#
loop_
_entity_poly.entity_id
_entity_poly.type
_entity_poly.pdbx_seq_one_letter_code
_entity_poly.pdbx_strand_id
1 'polypeptide(L)' 'MATGRVVVVKEYQQPFVIEEYPVPEPEPGAIVLRITQAGVCGSDLHTWRGDMVETPLPSNGRVM' A
#
# COMPACT_ATOMS: atom_id res chain seq x y z
N MET A 1 16.96 -12.45 1.86
CA MET A 1 16.50 -11.04 1.84
C MET A 1 15.30 -10.98 2.77
N ALA A 2 15.20 -9.96 3.62
CA ALA A 2 14.03 -9.81 4.50
C ALA A 2 12.79 -9.46 3.65
N THR A 3 11.61 -9.93 4.06
CA THR A 3 10.33 -9.56 3.46
C THR A 3 9.51 -8.75 4.44
N GLY A 4 8.63 -7.91 3.89
CA GLY A 4 7.64 -7.13 4.62
C GLY A 4 6.24 -7.41 4.08
N ARG A 5 5.23 -7.24 4.93
CA ARG A 5 3.81 -7.32 4.53
C ARG A 5 3.28 -5.94 4.23
N VAL A 6 2.47 -5.85 3.17
CA VAL A 6 1.86 -4.61 2.70
C VAL A 6 0.38 -4.84 2.49
N VAL A 7 -0.44 -3.83 2.82
CA VAL A 7 -1.89 -3.83 2.55
C VAL A 7 -2.12 -3.21 1.18
N VAL A 8 -2.84 -3.90 0.31
CA VAL A 8 -3.00 -3.54 -1.10
C VAL A 8 -4.48 -3.51 -1.47
N VAL A 9 -4.88 -2.44 -2.17
CA VAL A 9 -6.16 -2.36 -2.89
C VAL A 9 -5.94 -2.96 -4.28
N LYS A 10 -6.49 -4.17 -4.49
CA LYS A 10 -6.50 -4.84 -5.80
C LYS A 10 -7.69 -4.44 -6.65
N GLU A 11 -8.81 -4.15 -6.01
CA GLU A 11 -10.04 -3.69 -6.62
C GLU A 11 -10.71 -2.71 -5.67
N TYR A 12 -11.30 -1.65 -6.21
CA TYR A 12 -12.00 -0.66 -5.39
C TYR A 12 -13.19 -1.30 -4.68
N GLN A 13 -13.43 -0.85 -3.45
CA GLN A 13 -14.54 -1.31 -2.61
C GLN A 13 -14.53 -2.80 -2.25
N GLN A 14 -13.43 -3.53 -2.53
CA GLN A 14 -13.23 -4.92 -2.12
C GLN A 14 -12.36 -5.03 -0.87
N PRO A 15 -12.43 -6.13 -0.10
CA PRO A 15 -11.55 -6.34 1.05
C PRO A 15 -10.08 -6.13 0.68
N PHE A 16 -9.31 -5.50 1.57
CA PHE A 16 -7.88 -5.34 1.37
C PHE A 16 -7.18 -6.71 1.29
N VAL A 17 -6.13 -6.76 0.48
CA VAL A 17 -5.27 -7.94 0.36
C VAL A 17 -3.94 -7.65 1.04
N ILE A 18 -3.42 -8.62 1.80
CA ILE A 18 -2.08 -8.55 2.36
C ILE A 18 -1.14 -9.31 1.43
N GLU A 19 -0.07 -8.66 0.99
CA GLU A 19 0.95 -9.24 0.14
C GLU A 19 2.34 -9.09 0.77
N GLU A 20 3.26 -9.99 0.41
CA GLU A 20 4.65 -9.95 0.84
C GLU A 20 5.55 -9.39 -0.25
N TYR A 21 6.44 -8.47 0.12
CA TYR A 21 7.41 -7.84 -0.77
C TYR A 21 8.81 -7.94 -0.16
N PRO A 22 9.88 -8.03 -0.96
CA PRO A 22 11.24 -7.89 -0.46
C PRO A 22 11.43 -6.48 0.11
N VAL A 23 12.12 -6.39 1.26
CA VAL A 23 12.53 -5.10 1.81
C VAL A 23 13.60 -4.52 0.88
N PRO A 24 13.42 -3.30 0.32
CA PRO A 24 14.38 -2.71 -0.59
C PRO A 24 15.60 -2.19 0.16
N GLU A 25 16.73 -2.09 -0.53
CA GLU A 25 17.88 -1.30 -0.05
C GLU A 25 17.59 0.20 -0.26
N PRO A 26 17.90 1.07 0.71
CA PRO A 26 17.69 2.51 0.55
C PRO A 26 18.63 3.10 -0.50
N GLU A 27 18.08 3.91 -1.40
CA GLU A 27 18.89 4.75 -2.29
C GLU A 27 19.57 5.92 -1.53
N PRO A 28 20.56 6.61 -2.11
CA PRO A 28 21.23 7.72 -1.45
C PRO A 28 20.24 8.80 -0.97
N GLY A 29 20.19 9.02 0.36
CA GLY A 29 19.29 9.98 1.01
C GLY A 29 17.96 9.39 1.50
N ALA A 30 17.66 8.13 1.18
CA ALA A 30 16.49 7.43 1.70
C ALA A 30 16.79 6.67 3.01
N ILE A 31 15.72 6.31 3.73
CA ILE A 31 15.78 5.44 4.90
C ILE A 31 14.71 4.35 4.80
N VAL A 32 15.02 3.17 5.34
CA VAL A 32 14.05 2.07 5.49
C VAL A 32 13.58 2.02 6.94
N LEU A 33 12.26 2.04 7.14
CA LEU A 33 11.64 1.99 8.46
C LEU A 33 11.00 0.62 8.70
N ARG A 34 11.14 0.11 9.92
CA ARG A 34 10.33 -1.02 10.41
C ARG A 34 9.06 -0.48 11.06
N ILE A 35 7.94 -0.57 10.35
CA ILE A 35 6.64 -0.15 10.87
C ILE A 35 6.16 -1.14 11.93
N THR A 36 5.91 -0.66 13.14
CA THR A 36 5.40 -1.47 14.27
C THR A 36 3.89 -1.36 14.44
N GLN A 37 3.30 -0.23 14.00
CA GLN A 37 1.87 0.04 14.05
C GLN A 37 1.49 1.04 12.95
N ALA A 38 0.31 0.86 12.37
CA ALA A 38 -0.30 1.79 11.42
C ALA A 38 -1.80 1.95 11.77
N GLY A 39 -2.36 3.11 11.48
CA GLY A 39 -3.79 3.39 11.60
C GLY A 39 -4.43 3.56 10.22
N VAL A 40 -5.76 3.57 10.18
CA VAL A 40 -6.54 3.90 8.98
C VAL A 40 -7.17 5.27 9.17
N CYS A 41 -6.86 6.18 8.25
CA CYS A 41 -7.38 7.54 8.16
C CYS A 41 -8.53 7.61 7.13
N GLY A 42 -9.29 8.71 7.13
CA GLY A 42 -10.31 8.98 6.12
C GLY A 42 -9.75 9.05 4.69
N SER A 43 -8.52 9.54 4.51
CA SER A 43 -7.82 9.58 3.20
C SER A 43 -7.66 8.19 2.58
N ASP A 44 -7.44 7.19 3.42
CA ASP A 44 -7.21 5.83 2.99
C ASP A 44 -8.53 5.22 2.51
N LEU A 45 -9.64 5.59 3.17
CA LEU A 45 -10.99 5.22 2.72
C LEU A 45 -11.36 5.87 1.38
N HIS A 46 -10.96 7.13 1.14
CA HIS A 46 -11.16 7.77 -0.16
C HIS A 46 -10.42 7.01 -1.28
N THR A 47 -9.21 6.54 -0.99
CA THR A 47 -8.43 5.70 -1.92
C THR A 47 -9.12 4.36 -2.18
N TRP A 48 -9.56 3.68 -1.11
CA TRP A 48 -10.24 2.39 -1.20
C TRP A 48 -11.58 2.44 -1.96
N ARG A 49 -12.37 3.50 -1.77
CA ARG A 49 -13.65 3.70 -2.49
C ARG A 49 -13.45 4.08 -3.95
N GLY A 50 -12.26 4.55 -4.32
CA GLY A 50 -12.00 5.11 -5.63
C GLY A 50 -12.59 6.51 -5.81
N ASP A 51 -12.81 7.27 -4.74
CA ASP A 51 -13.47 8.59 -4.78
C ASP A 51 -12.70 9.62 -5.65
N MET A 52 -11.41 9.39 -5.89
CA MET A 52 -10.58 10.17 -6.82
C MET A 52 -10.69 9.62 -8.26
N VAL A 53 -11.94 9.48 -8.74
CA VAL A 53 -12.33 8.79 -9.96
C VAL A 53 -11.70 9.44 -11.19
N GLU A 54 -10.63 8.83 -11.72
CA GLU A 54 -10.20 8.88 -13.13
C GLU A 54 -8.94 8.02 -13.41
N THR A 55 -8.29 7.46 -12.37
CA THR A 55 -7.10 6.63 -12.54
C THR A 55 -7.41 5.14 -12.26
N PRO A 56 -7.25 4.24 -13.25
CA PRO A 56 -7.27 2.81 -13.02
C PRO A 56 -6.24 2.40 -11.97
N LEU A 57 -6.54 1.37 -11.18
CA LEU A 57 -5.53 0.79 -10.30
C LEU A 57 -4.35 0.26 -11.14
N PRO A 58 -3.10 0.37 -10.65
CA PRO A 58 -1.98 -0.34 -11.25
C PRO A 58 -2.28 -1.84 -11.33
N SER A 59 -1.64 -2.55 -12.27
CA SER A 59 -1.87 -3.99 -12.44
C SER A 59 -1.55 -4.82 -11.20
N ASN A 60 -0.63 -4.35 -10.35
CA ASN A 60 -0.29 -4.94 -9.06
C ASN A 60 -1.09 -4.36 -7.87
N GLY A 61 -2.09 -3.52 -8.13
CA GLY A 61 -2.85 -2.81 -7.12
C GLY A 61 -2.12 -1.59 -6.56
N ARG A 62 -2.74 -0.94 -5.58
CA ARG A 62 -2.20 0.25 -4.91
C ARG A 62 -1.96 -0.06 -3.43
N VAL A 63 -0.78 0.31 -2.95
CA VAL A 63 -0.44 0.23 -1.52
C VAL A 63 -1.28 1.24 -0.75
N MET A 64 -1.84 0.79 0.37
CA MET A 64 -2.48 1.61 1.40
C MET A 64 -1.50 1.94 2.51
#